data_AF-A0A392PHX9-F1
#
_entry.id   AF-A0A392PHX9-F1
#
_cell.length_a   1.000
_cell.length_b   1.000
_cell.length_c   1.000
_cell.angle_alpha   90.00
_cell.angle_beta   90.00
_cell.angle_gamma   90.00
#
_symmetry.space_group_name_H-M   'P 1'
#
loop_
_entity.id
_entity.type
_entity.pdbx_description
1 polymer ?
#
loop_
_entity_poly.entity_id
_entity_poly.type
_entity_poly.pdbx_seq_one_letter_code
_entity_poly.pdbx_strand_id
1 'polypeptide(L)'
;SISPMNLRKKGRCPLTPEEAALVLAGLGFKQETYIYLAGSHIYGGNSRMEAFNRLYPNVVTKENLLTTTELAPFRNFSSQVWLLDLVHLWILIHIVKVFTIQSCP
;
A
#
# COMPACT_ATOMS: atom_id res chain seq x y z
N SER A 1 -10.90 -22.46 14.52
CA SER A 1 -10.09 -21.36 13.96
C SER A 1 -9.98 -21.54 12.45
N ILE A 2 -10.18 -20.48 11.66
CA ILE A 2 -9.96 -20.55 10.21
C ILE A 2 -8.45 -20.40 10.00
N SER A 3 -7.81 -21.38 9.37
CA SER A 3 -6.37 -21.28 9.05
C SER A 3 -6.12 -20.19 8.00
N PRO A 4 -5.04 -19.40 8.11
CA PRO A 4 -4.62 -18.43 7.08
C PRO A 4 -4.53 -19.05 5.68
N MET A 5 -4.15 -20.33 5.60
CA MET A 5 -4.04 -21.05 4.33
C MET A 5 -5.41 -21.26 3.66
N ASN A 6 -6.48 -21.42 4.45
CA ASN A 6 -7.85 -21.50 3.94
C ASN A 6 -8.40 -20.12 3.53
N LEU A 7 -8.01 -19.05 4.22
CA LEU A 7 -8.37 -17.69 3.81
C LEU A 7 -7.70 -17.32 2.49
N ARG A 8 -6.43 -17.69 2.30
CA ARG A 8 -5.68 -17.41 1.07
C ARG A 8 -6.26 -18.13 -0.13
N LYS A 9 -6.63 -19.42 0.01
CA LYS A 9 -7.34 -20.18 -1.02
C LYS A 9 -8.68 -19.56 -1.42
N LYS A 10 -9.33 -18.84 -0.51
CA LYS A 10 -10.61 -18.14 -0.76
C LYS A 10 -10.43 -16.70 -1.26
N GLY A 11 -9.20 -16.26 -1.53
CA GLY A 11 -8.90 -14.88 -1.95
C GLY A 11 -9.17 -13.84 -0.86
N ARG A 12 -9.20 -14.25 0.42
CA ARG A 12 -9.46 -13.36 1.55
C ARG A 12 -8.19 -12.81 2.20
N CYS A 13 -7.02 -13.31 1.81
CA CYS A 13 -5.74 -12.73 2.21
C CYS A 13 -5.28 -11.73 1.15
N PRO A 14 -4.79 -10.55 1.56
CA PRO A 14 -4.08 -9.65 0.65
C PRO A 14 -2.74 -10.25 0.20
N LEU A 15 -2.13 -9.62 -0.82
CA LEU A 15 -0.77 -9.95 -1.25
C LEU A 15 0.23 -9.58 -0.14
N THR A 16 1.27 -10.40 0.06
CA THR A 16 2.40 -9.97 0.88
C THR A 16 3.19 -8.85 0.17
N PRO A 17 4.01 -8.06 0.89
CA PRO A 17 4.90 -7.09 0.24
C PRO A 17 5.73 -7.72 -0.88
N GLU A 18 6.28 -8.92 -0.66
CA GLU A 18 7.07 -9.64 -1.66
C GLU A 18 6.24 -10.00 -2.90
N GLU A 19 5.03 -10.52 -2.70
CA GLU A 19 4.11 -10.87 -3.79
C GLU A 19 3.71 -9.62 -4.58
N ALA A 20 3.41 -8.52 -3.90
CA ALA A 20 3.08 -7.25 -4.55
C ALA A 20 4.26 -6.72 -5.39
N ALA A 21 5.49 -6.77 -4.86
CA ALA A 21 6.68 -6.33 -5.60
C ALA A 21 6.92 -7.18 -6.87
N LEU A 22 6.74 -8.50 -6.76
CA LEU A 22 6.88 -9.42 -7.90
C LEU A 22 5.79 -9.19 -8.96
N VAL A 23 4.54 -8.96 -8.54
CA VAL A 23 3.44 -8.64 -9.46
C VAL A 23 3.76 -7.34 -10.22
N LEU A 24 4.20 -6.29 -9.53
CA LEU A 24 4.58 -5.04 -10.18
C LEU A 24 5.73 -5.25 -11.19
N ALA A 25 6.73 -6.06 -10.82
CA ALA A 25 7.84 -6.37 -11.73
C ALA A 25 7.36 -7.15 -12.96
N GLY A 26 6.46 -8.12 -12.77
CA GLY A 26 5.86 -8.90 -13.86
C GLY A 26 4.98 -8.06 -14.79
N LEU A 27 4.40 -6.96 -14.29
CA LEU A 27 3.67 -5.97 -15.10
C LEU A 27 4.58 -4.99 -15.84
N GLY A 28 5.90 -5.03 -15.62
CA GLY A 28 6.88 -4.20 -16.31
C GLY A 28 7.17 -2.85 -15.63
N PHE A 29 6.77 -2.67 -14.36
CA PHE A 29 7.15 -1.48 -13.61
C PHE A 29 8.65 -1.50 -13.28
N LYS A 30 9.30 -0.34 -13.44
CA LYS A 30 10.72 -0.15 -13.16
C LYS A 30 10.94 0.20 -11.70
N GLN A 31 12.15 -0.02 -11.19
CA GLN A 31 12.50 0.36 -9.81
C GLN A 31 12.33 1.87 -9.53
N GLU A 32 12.50 2.72 -10.55
CA GLU A 32 12.29 4.17 -10.46
C GLU A 32 10.81 4.56 -10.25
N THR A 33 9.89 3.62 -10.44
CA THR A 33 8.44 3.88 -10.39
C THR A 33 8.05 4.34 -8.99
N TYR A 34 7.31 5.45 -8.90
CA TYR A 34 6.74 5.90 -7.65
C TYR A 34 5.55 5.04 -7.28
N ILE A 35 5.58 4.43 -6.10
CA ILE A 35 4.52 3.57 -5.60
C ILE A 35 3.79 4.29 -4.47
N TYR A 36 2.49 4.50 -4.63
CA TYR A 36 1.65 4.91 -3.51
C TYR A 36 1.14 3.69 -2.77
N LEU A 37 1.54 3.58 -1.52
CA LEU A 37 1.07 2.53 -0.63
C LEU A 37 -0.20 2.99 0.08
N ALA A 38 -1.33 2.48 -0.40
CA ALA A 38 -2.64 2.76 0.18
C ALA A 38 -2.96 1.74 1.26
N GLY A 39 -2.92 2.16 2.52
CA GLY A 39 -3.21 1.31 3.67
C GLY A 39 -3.03 2.02 4.99
N SER A 40 -3.44 1.35 6.07
CA SER A 40 -3.03 1.72 7.44
C SER A 40 -1.61 1.24 7.72
N HIS A 41 -1.13 1.40 8.97
CA HIS A 41 0.15 0.88 9.44
C HIS A 41 0.40 -0.55 8.93
N ILE A 42 1.55 -0.75 8.31
CA ILE A 42 1.95 -2.03 7.72
C ILE A 42 2.20 -3.00 8.87
N TYR A 43 1.54 -4.16 8.84
CA TYR A 43 1.75 -5.15 9.88
C TYR A 43 3.17 -5.72 9.80
N GLY A 44 3.90 -5.69 10.91
CA GLY A 44 5.34 -5.99 10.95
C GLY A 44 6.23 -4.79 10.62
N GLY A 45 5.65 -3.63 10.29
CA GLY A 45 6.36 -2.37 10.10
C GLY A 45 7.39 -2.42 8.96
N ASN A 46 8.46 -1.64 9.12
CA ASN A 46 9.46 -1.43 8.08
C ASN A 46 10.25 -2.69 7.72
N SER A 47 10.44 -3.62 8.66
CA SER A 47 11.16 -4.88 8.40
C SER A 47 10.44 -5.76 7.39
N ARG A 48 9.10 -5.78 7.40
CA ARG A 48 8.32 -6.54 6.42
C ARG A 48 8.29 -5.88 5.05
N MET A 49 8.53 -4.58 4.98
CA MET A 49 8.62 -3.85 3.71
C MET A 49 10.00 -3.89 3.09
N GLU A 50 11.01 -4.40 3.77
CA GLU A 50 12.39 -4.34 3.31
C GLU A 50 12.55 -4.96 1.91
N ALA A 51 11.95 -6.12 1.68
CA ALA A 51 11.96 -6.77 0.37
C ALA A 51 11.27 -5.95 -0.72
N PHE A 52 10.15 -5.30 -0.40
CA PHE A 52 9.44 -4.41 -1.32
C PHE A 52 10.28 -3.17 -1.66
N ASN A 53 10.80 -2.50 -0.64
CA ASN A 53 11.57 -1.25 -0.76
C ASN A 53 12.90 -1.46 -1.50
N ARG A 54 13.49 -2.67 -1.46
CA ARG A 54 14.65 -3.02 -2.27
C ARG A 54 14.37 -3.03 -3.77
N LEU A 55 13.14 -3.38 -4.18
CA LEU A 55 12.71 -3.37 -5.58
C LEU A 55 12.12 -2.02 -6.00
N TYR A 56 11.40 -1.36 -5.11
CA TYR A 56 10.76 -0.07 -5.36
C TYR A 56 11.10 0.90 -4.23
N PRO A 57 12.22 1.64 -4.31
CA PRO A 57 12.63 2.58 -3.26
C PRO A 57 11.74 3.82 -3.18
N ASN A 58 11.03 4.17 -4.25
CA ASN A 58 10.23 5.39 -4.34
C ASN A 58 8.80 5.18 -3.79
N VAL A 59 8.69 4.74 -2.54
CA VAL A 59 7.40 4.51 -1.87
C VAL A 59 6.90 5.79 -1.21
N VAL A 60 5.63 6.09 -1.42
CA VAL A 60 4.92 7.24 -0.88
C VAL A 60 3.70 6.74 -0.09
N THR A 61 3.49 7.24 1.12
CA THR A 61 2.29 6.94 1.93
C THR A 61 1.40 8.17 2.08
N LYS A 62 0.20 7.98 2.66
CA LYS A 62 -0.72 9.10 2.92
C LYS A 62 -0.08 10.19 3.80
N GLU A 63 0.81 9.80 4.71
CA GLU A 63 1.54 10.72 5.59
C GLU A 63 2.63 11.50 4.84
N ASN A 64 3.14 10.99 3.72
CA ASN A 64 4.07 11.73 2.86
C ASN A 64 3.35 12.73 1.96
N LEU A 65 2.09 12.45 1.56
CA LEU A 65 1.32 13.27 0.62
C LEU A 65 0.53 14.39 1.30
N LEU A 66 0.05 14.16 2.52
CA LEU A 66 -0.88 15.07 3.20
C LEU A 66 -0.22 15.65 4.44
N THR A 67 -0.43 16.96 4.66
CA THR A 67 0.00 17.59 5.90
C THR A 67 -0.82 17.09 7.09
N THR A 68 -0.26 17.19 8.29
CA THR A 68 -0.96 16.78 9.52
C THR A 68 -2.29 17.51 9.72
N THR A 69 -2.40 18.75 9.23
CA THR A 69 -3.60 19.58 9.27
C THR A 69 -4.69 19.04 8.33
N GLU A 70 -4.33 18.63 7.12
CA GLU A 70 -5.25 18.02 6.15
C GLU A 70 -5.70 16.63 6.58
N LEU A 71 -4.83 15.91 7.29
CA LEU A 71 -5.12 14.56 7.79
C LEU A 71 -5.94 14.56 9.09
N ALA A 72 -5.92 15.65 9.87
CA ALA A 72 -6.55 15.76 11.18
C ALA A 72 -8.05 15.40 11.22
N PRO A 73 -8.89 15.81 10.25
CA PRO A 73 -10.32 15.48 10.25
C PRO A 73 -10.59 13.99 9.99
N PHE A 74 -9.63 13.29 9.37
CA PHE A 74 -9.81 11.94 8.84
C PHE A 74 -9.02 10.87 9.59
N ARG A 75 -8.33 11.22 10.69
CA ARG A 75 -7.52 10.27 11.49
C ARG A 75 -8.29 9.03 11.94
N ASN A 76 -9.60 9.16 12.17
CA ASN A 76 -10.47 8.06 12.63
C ASN A 76 -11.30 7.40 11.50
N PHE A 77 -11.20 7.91 10.27
CA PHE A 77 -11.99 7.44 9.13
C PHE A 77 -11.07 6.90 8.03
N SER A 78 -10.44 5.75 8.26
CA SER A 78 -9.58 5.09 7.27
C SER A 78 -10.29 4.84 5.93
N SER A 79 -11.60 4.62 5.97
CA SER A 79 -12.48 4.43 4.82
C SER A 79 -13.01 5.73 4.19
N GLN A 80 -12.61 6.91 4.64
CA GLN A 80 -13.01 8.21 4.04
C GLN A 80 -11.81 9.03 3.53
N VAL A 81 -10.58 8.62 3.85
CA VAL A 81 -9.34 9.21 3.31
C VAL A 81 -9.19 8.99 1.80
N TRP A 82 -9.95 8.07 1.19
CA TRP A 82 -9.90 7.81 -0.26
C TRP A 82 -10.24 9.04 -1.11
N LEU A 83 -11.05 9.97 -0.61
CA LEU A 83 -11.50 11.12 -1.39
C LEU A 83 -10.39 12.18 -1.51
N LEU A 84 -9.58 12.35 -0.47
CA LEU A 84 -8.36 13.16 -0.50
C LEU A 84 -7.24 12.46 -1.27
N ASP A 85 -7.12 11.14 -1.13
CA ASP A 85 -6.20 10.33 -1.93
C ASP A 85 -6.44 10.54 -3.41
N LEU A 86 -7.70 10.49 -3.88
CA LEU A 86 -7.99 10.59 -5.32
C LEU A 86 -7.62 11.95 -5.91
N VAL A 87 -7.87 13.06 -5.19
CA VAL A 87 -7.55 14.41 -5.70
C VAL A 87 -6.04 14.64 -5.80
N HIS A 88 -5.26 14.22 -4.79
CA HIS A 88 -3.80 14.34 -4.83
C HIS A 88 -3.14 13.29 -5.73
N LEU A 89 -3.70 12.09 -5.84
CA LEU A 89 -3.20 11.04 -6.72
C LEU A 89 -3.44 11.40 -8.19
N TRP A 90 -4.50 12.14 -8.51
CA TRP A 90 -4.74 12.63 -9.88
C TRP A 90 -3.69 13.66 -10.32
N ILE A 91 -3.12 14.41 -9.38
CA ILE A 91 -1.98 15.30 -9.62
C ILE A 91 -0.70 14.49 -9.93
N LEU A 92 -0.65 13.22 -9.53
CA LEU A 92 0.49 12.33 -9.67
C LEU A 92 0.18 11.19 -10.63
N ILE A 93 -0.03 11.53 -11.91
CA ILE A 93 -0.25 10.61 -13.05
C ILE A 93 0.84 9.50 -13.17
N HIS A 94 1.96 9.61 -12.44
CA HIS A 94 3.07 8.66 -12.45
C HIS A 94 3.16 7.73 -11.25
N ILE A 95 2.15 7.74 -10.37
CA ILE A 95 2.16 6.93 -9.16
C ILE A 95 1.26 5.70 -9.31
N VAL A 96 1.83 4.52 -9.04
CA VAL A 96 1.08 3.26 -9.00
C VAL A 96 0.50 3.07 -7.61
N LYS A 97 -0.83 2.94 -7.52
CA LYS A 97 -1.53 2.71 -6.25
C LYS A 97 -1.58 1.22 -5.92
N VAL A 98 -1.03 0.83 -4.77
CA VAL A 98 -1.07 -0.53 -4.22
C VAL A 98 -1.92 -0.54 -2.96
N PHE A 99 -3.09 -1.19 -3.02
CA PHE A 99 -4.08 -1.23 -1.93
C PHE A 99 -3.92 -2.40 -0.95
N THR A 100 -3.00 -3.34 -1.20
CA THR A 100 -3.17 -4.71 -0.72
C THR A 100 -2.08 -5.22 0.22
N ILE A 101 -1.34 -4.36 0.92
CA ILE A 101 -0.34 -4.85 1.90
C ILE A 101 -0.95 -4.84 3.31
N GLN A 102 -1.89 -5.75 3.56
CA GLN A 102 -2.48 -5.93 4.89
C GLN A 102 -2.35 -7.39 5.34
N SER A 103 -2.20 -7.63 6.65
CA SER A 103 -2.05 -9.00 7.14
C SER A 103 -3.31 -9.82 6.95
N CYS A 104 -3.13 -11.07 6.54
CA CYS A 104 -4.16 -12.07 6.69
C CYS A 104 -4.23 -12.52 8.16
N PRO A 105 -5.42 -12.51 8.79
CA PRO A 105 -5.60 -12.97 10.18
C PRO A 105 -5.37 -14.48 10.34
#